data_AF-A0A1G8CU36-F1
#
_entry.id   AF-A0A1G8CU36-F1
#
_cell.length_a   1.000
_cell.length_b   1.000
_cell.length_c   1.000
_cell.angle_alpha   90.00
_cell.angle_beta   90.00
_cell.angle_gamma   90.00
#
_symmetry.space_group_name_H-M   'P 1'
#
loop_
_entity.id
_entity.type
_entity.pdbx_description
1 polymer ?
#
loop_
_entity_poly.entity_id
_entity_poly.type
_entity_poly.pdbx_seq_one_letter_code
_entity_poly.pdbx_strand_id
1 'polypeptide(L)'
;MNTLKRILNYSVWTLVSIVFAFIYMRIILGPKPEEPTGFLTYIVSLIYEFAFVRLGLILGGIFALIYILVDIFYLNKRLKKSRNSTIIRVLIIAVIAIIICTTHYILEKVIDVI
;
A
#
# COMPACT_ATOMS: atom_id res chain seq x y z
N MET A 1 -25.56 3.03 -12.73
CA MET A 1 -24.13 3.44 -12.74
C MET A 1 -23.42 2.55 -13.74
N ASN A 2 -22.97 3.12 -14.86
CA ASN A 2 -22.23 2.35 -15.88
C ASN A 2 -21.00 1.71 -15.22
N THR A 3 -20.80 0.42 -15.40
CA THR A 3 -19.73 -0.40 -14.81
C THR A 3 -18.36 0.29 -14.93
N LEU A 4 -18.13 1.02 -16.03
CA LEU A 4 -16.96 1.84 -16.28
C LEU A 4 -16.66 2.87 -15.17
N LYS A 5 -17.67 3.60 -14.67
CA LYS A 5 -17.48 4.58 -13.59
C LYS A 5 -17.04 3.91 -12.29
N ARG A 6 -17.51 2.68 -12.04
CA ARG A 6 -17.16 1.92 -10.84
C ARG A 6 -15.72 1.38 -10.93
N ILE A 7 -15.33 0.87 -12.10
CA ILE A 7 -13.95 0.43 -12.36
C ILE A 7 -13.00 1.61 -12.18
N LEU A 8 -13.27 2.75 -12.82
CA LEU A 8 -12.42 3.93 -12.73
C LEU A 8 -12.27 4.43 -11.28
N ASN A 9 -13.35 4.44 -10.50
CA ASN A 9 -13.30 4.82 -9.09
C ASN A 9 -12.40 3.88 -8.28
N TYR A 10 -12.53 2.56 -8.45
CA TYR A 10 -11.66 1.63 -7.75
C TYR A 10 -10.21 1.70 -8.23
N SER A 11 -9.95 1.97 -9.50
CA SER A 11 -8.59 2.22 -10.00
C SER A 11 -7.92 3.38 -9.27
N VAL A 12 -8.65 4.48 -9.01
CA VAL A 12 -8.13 5.61 -8.22
C VAL A 12 -7.80 5.16 -6.80
N TRP A 13 -8.68 4.40 -6.15
CA TRP A 13 -8.41 3.90 -4.79
C TRP A 13 -7.27 2.89 -4.73
N THR A 14 -7.07 2.10 -5.77
CA THR A 14 -5.90 1.22 -5.91
C THR A 14 -4.62 2.04 -5.99
N LEU A 15 -4.59 3.11 -6.78
CA LEU A 15 -3.43 4.01 -6.84
C LEU A 15 -3.12 4.63 -5.47
N VAL A 16 -4.14 5.10 -4.75
CA VAL A 16 -3.97 5.61 -3.38
C VAL A 16 -3.38 4.54 -2.47
N SER A 17 -3.88 3.30 -2.54
CA SER A 17 -3.37 2.18 -1.73
C SER A 17 -1.92 1.84 -2.05
N ILE A 18 -1.53 1.90 -3.33
CA ILE A 18 -0.15 1.71 -3.78
C ILE A 18 0.75 2.80 -3.21
N VAL A 19 0.33 4.07 -3.23
CA VAL A 19 1.11 5.18 -2.63
C VAL A 19 1.36 4.93 -1.15
N PHE A 20 0.36 4.49 -0.39
CA PHE A 20 0.54 4.12 1.03
C PHE A 20 1.55 2.98 1.21
N ALA A 21 1.49 1.95 0.36
CA ALA A 21 2.44 0.85 0.42
C ALA A 21 3.87 1.29 0.10
N PHE A 22 4.08 2.18 -0.88
CA PHE A 22 5.40 2.73 -1.17
C PHE A 22 5.96 3.60 -0.05
N ILE A 23 5.10 4.39 0.62
CA ILE A 23 5.49 5.14 1.82
C ILE A 23 5.96 4.16 2.91
N TYR A 24 5.22 3.09 3.14
CA TYR A 24 5.61 2.06 4.11
C TYR A 24 6.93 1.37 3.74
N MET A 25 7.10 0.96 2.49
CA MET A 25 8.35 0.39 2.01
C MET A 25 9.54 1.33 2.19
N ARG A 26 9.32 2.65 2.06
CA ARG A 26 10.36 3.65 2.29
C ARG A 26 10.76 3.73 3.76
N ILE A 27 9.82 3.51 4.67
CA ILE A 27 10.09 3.46 6.12
C ILE A 27 10.88 2.20 6.48
N ILE A 28 10.53 1.03 5.92
CA ILE A 28 11.23 -0.23 6.21
C ILE A 28 12.63 -0.28 5.61
N LEU A 29 12.74 -0.01 4.30
CA LEU A 29 14.00 -0.14 3.58
C LEU A 29 14.96 1.03 3.88
N GLY A 30 14.44 2.13 4.41
CA GLY A 30 15.23 3.29 4.78
C GLY A 30 15.69 4.14 3.57
N PRO A 31 16.73 4.96 3.75
CA PRO A 31 17.28 5.76 2.68
C PRO A 31 17.93 4.87 1.60
N LYS A 32 17.93 5.37 0.35
CA LYS A 32 18.61 4.67 -0.74
C LYS A 32 20.13 4.71 -0.44
N PRO A 33 20.89 3.64 -0.70
CA PRO A 33 22.35 3.68 -0.60
C PRO A 33 22.94 4.82 -1.46
N GLU A 34 24.07 5.37 -1.01
CA GLU A 34 24.80 6.46 -1.68
C GLU A 34 25.14 6.15 -3.14
N GLU A 35 25.46 7.18 -3.92
CA GLU A 35 25.73 7.02 -5.35
C GLU A 35 26.81 5.97 -5.60
N PRO A 36 26.56 5.02 -6.52
CA PRO A 36 27.45 3.89 -6.70
C PRO A 36 28.77 4.33 -7.31
N THR A 37 29.85 4.26 -6.54
CA THR A 37 31.21 4.59 -7.00
C THR A 37 31.90 3.42 -7.72
N GLY A 38 31.35 2.20 -7.63
CA GLY A 38 31.84 1.01 -8.31
C GLY A 38 30.75 0.01 -8.74
N PHE A 39 31.18 -1.05 -9.43
CA PHE A 39 30.27 -2.07 -9.99
C PHE A 39 29.44 -2.79 -8.92
N LEU A 40 30.03 -3.16 -7.78
CA LEU A 40 29.31 -3.82 -6.69
C LEU A 40 28.25 -2.90 -6.05
N THR A 41 28.59 -1.64 -5.81
CA THR A 41 27.63 -0.65 -5.27
C THR A 41 26.48 -0.38 -6.25
N TYR A 42 26.75 -0.44 -7.56
CA TYR A 42 25.72 -0.31 -8.59
C TYR A 42 24.72 -1.47 -8.51
N ILE A 43 25.21 -2.72 -8.42
CA ILE A 43 24.35 -3.89 -8.30
C ILE A 43 23.49 -3.83 -7.02
N VAL A 44 24.07 -3.44 -5.88
CA VAL A 44 23.31 -3.27 -4.62
C VAL A 44 22.21 -2.21 -4.76
N SER A 45 22.50 -1.08 -5.42
CA SER A 45 21.48 -0.05 -5.66
C SER A 45 20.33 -0.56 -6.53
N LEU A 46 20.63 -1.41 -7.50
CA LEU A 46 19.64 -2.00 -8.41
C LEU A 46 18.77 -3.03 -7.69
N ILE A 47 19.35 -3.84 -6.81
CA ILE A 47 18.62 -4.78 -5.93
C ILE A 47 17.69 -4.00 -4.99
N TYR A 48 18.18 -2.91 -4.39
CA TYR A 48 17.38 -2.05 -3.52
C TYR A 48 16.15 -1.50 -4.26
N GLU A 49 16.35 -0.93 -5.45
CA GLU A 49 15.24 -0.39 -6.26
C GLU A 49 14.26 -1.47 -6.69
N PHE A 50 14.77 -2.62 -7.12
CA PHE A 50 13.92 -3.75 -7.50
C PHE A 50 13.09 -4.26 -6.32
N ALA A 51 13.70 -4.43 -5.15
CA ALA A 51 13.00 -4.83 -3.94
C ALA A 51 11.95 -3.78 -3.54
N PHE A 52 12.29 -2.50 -3.56
CA PHE A 52 11.38 -1.41 -3.24
C PHE A 52 10.15 -1.39 -4.15
N VAL A 53 10.34 -1.48 -5.47
CA VAL A 53 9.24 -1.49 -6.44
C VAL A 53 8.41 -2.76 -6.32
N ARG A 54 9.05 -3.93 -6.29
CA ARG A 54 8.35 -5.22 -6.27
C ARG A 54 7.54 -5.39 -5.00
N LEU A 55 8.12 -5.12 -3.84
CA LEU A 55 7.41 -5.23 -2.56
C LEU A 55 6.35 -4.15 -2.41
N GLY A 56 6.62 -2.92 -2.86
CA GLY A 56 5.64 -1.82 -2.86
C GLY A 56 4.39 -2.16 -3.68
N LEU A 57 4.56 -2.77 -4.85
CA LEU A 57 3.44 -3.21 -5.69
C LEU A 57 2.67 -4.39 -5.08
N ILE A 58 3.37 -5.38 -4.50
CA ILE A 58 2.71 -6.53 -3.85
C ILE A 58 1.87 -6.05 -2.66
N LEU A 59 2.46 -5.26 -1.76
CA LEU A 59 1.76 -4.72 -0.59
C LEU A 59 0.64 -3.76 -1.00
N GLY A 60 0.87 -2.91 -2.01
CA GLY A 60 -0.15 -2.02 -2.55
C GLY A 60 -1.35 -2.77 -3.13
N GLY A 61 -1.10 -3.89 -3.80
CA GLY A 61 -2.13 -4.81 -4.27
C GLY A 61 -2.94 -5.43 -3.12
N ILE A 62 -2.28 -5.88 -2.06
CA ILE A 62 -2.93 -6.42 -0.85
C ILE A 62 -3.81 -5.35 -0.19
N PHE A 63 -3.29 -4.13 -0.02
CA PHE A 63 -4.03 -3.01 0.58
C PHE A 63 -5.27 -2.68 -0.24
N ALA A 64 -5.11 -2.58 -1.57
CA ALA A 64 -6.21 -2.30 -2.48
C ALA A 64 -7.28 -3.40 -2.45
N LEU A 65 -6.87 -4.68 -2.45
CA LEU A 65 -7.79 -5.82 -2.42
C LEU A 65 -8.62 -5.80 -1.13
N ILE A 66 -7.98 -5.64 0.03
CA ILE A 66 -8.66 -5.57 1.33
C ILE A 66 -9.60 -4.37 1.35
N TYR A 67 -9.14 -3.19 0.94
CA TYR A 67 -9.99 -2.00 0.89
C TYR A 67 -11.21 -2.20 -0.02
N ILE A 68 -11.05 -2.76 -1.21
CA ILE A 68 -12.16 -3.02 -2.14
C ILE A 68 -13.19 -3.96 -1.52
N LEU A 69 -12.75 -5.02 -0.83
CA LEU A 69 -13.66 -5.91 -0.10
C LEU A 69 -14.44 -5.13 0.97
N VAL A 70 -13.77 -4.35 1.81
CA VAL A 70 -14.43 -3.55 2.85
C VAL A 70 -15.39 -2.53 2.22
N ASP A 71 -15.03 -1.88 1.10
CA ASP A 71 -15.88 -0.91 0.41
C ASP A 71 -17.16 -1.56 -0.14
N ILE A 72 -17.03 -2.69 -0.82
CA ILE A 72 -18.18 -3.40 -1.42
C ILE A 72 -19.15 -3.88 -0.34
N PHE A 73 -18.64 -4.51 0.73
CA PHE A 73 -19.49 -5.12 1.75
C PHE A 73 -20.06 -4.11 2.74
N TYR A 74 -19.28 -3.08 3.12
CA TYR A 74 -19.59 -2.20 4.23
C TYR A 74 -19.74 -0.72 3.82
N LEU A 75 -18.67 -0.07 3.34
CA LEU A 75 -18.69 1.39 3.16
C LEU A 75 -19.71 1.84 2.12
N ASN A 76 -19.85 1.11 1.00
CA ASN A 76 -20.74 1.52 -0.09
C ASN A 76 -22.22 1.56 0.36
N LYS A 77 -22.60 0.70 1.32
CA LYS A 77 -23.94 0.72 1.92
C LYS A 77 -24.07 1.87 2.93
N ARG A 78 -23.05 2.08 3.77
CA ARG A 78 -23.10 3.03 4.90
C ARG A 78 -22.85 4.50 4.51
N LEU A 79 -22.04 4.75 3.50
CA LEU A 79 -21.57 6.09 3.13
C LEU A 79 -22.31 6.72 1.95
N LYS A 80 -23.34 6.04 1.42
CA LYS A 80 -24.08 6.46 0.21
C LYS A 80 -24.68 7.88 0.29
N LYS A 81 -24.92 8.40 1.49
CA LYS A 81 -25.54 9.72 1.73
C LYS A 81 -24.64 10.70 2.51
N SER A 82 -23.40 10.33 2.83
CA SER A 82 -22.54 11.17 3.66
C SER A 82 -21.70 12.14 2.80
N ARG A 83 -21.67 13.42 3.19
CA ARG A 83 -20.83 14.46 2.54
C ARG A 83 -19.33 14.19 2.71
N ASN A 84 -18.95 13.47 3.78
CA ASN A 84 -17.56 13.20 4.15
C ASN A 84 -17.08 11.80 3.68
N SER A 85 -17.79 11.18 2.73
CA SER A 85 -17.52 9.81 2.26
C SER A 85 -16.07 9.61 1.82
N THR A 86 -15.48 10.58 1.13
CA THR A 86 -14.09 10.50 0.65
C THR A 86 -13.08 10.50 1.79
N ILE A 87 -13.25 11.34 2.81
CA ILE A 87 -12.34 11.41 3.96
C ILE A 87 -12.39 10.10 4.74
N ILE A 88 -13.59 9.55 4.95
CA ILE A 88 -13.77 8.28 5.65
C ILE A 88 -13.11 7.13 4.89
N ARG A 89 -13.20 7.11 3.56
CA ARG A 89 -12.52 6.12 2.71
C ARG A 89 -11.00 6.18 2.84
N VAL A 90 -10.41 7.38 2.80
CA VAL A 90 -8.96 7.58 3.03
C VAL A 90 -8.56 7.09 4.43
N LEU A 91 -9.34 7.43 5.45
CA LEU A 91 -9.08 7.01 6.82
C LEU A 91 -9.11 5.48 6.97
N ILE A 92 -10.03 4.81 6.28
CA ILE A 92 -10.10 3.34 6.28
C ILE A 92 -8.89 2.72 5.58
N ILE A 93 -8.43 3.28 4.46
CA ILE A 93 -7.18 2.81 3.82
C ILE A 93 -6.00 2.98 4.77
N ALA A 94 -5.91 4.12 5.47
CA ALA A 94 -4.85 4.36 6.44
C ALA A 94 -4.91 3.35 7.61
N VAL A 95 -6.10 3.05 8.14
CA VAL A 95 -6.28 2.03 9.19
C VAL A 95 -5.87 0.64 8.69
N ILE A 96 -6.28 0.25 7.48
CA ILE A 96 -5.88 -1.02 6.86
C ILE A 96 -4.35 -1.08 6.72
N ALA A 97 -3.73 0.00 6.24
CA ALA A 97 -2.28 0.09 6.12
C ALA A 97 -1.61 -0.10 7.49
N ILE A 98 -2.04 0.61 8.53
CA ILE A 98 -1.49 0.50 9.89
C ILE A 98 -1.58 -0.94 10.40
N ILE A 99 -2.73 -1.60 10.24
CA ILE A 99 -2.94 -2.98 10.68
C ILE A 99 -1.94 -3.92 9.98
N ILE A 100 -1.83 -3.83 8.65
CA ILE A 100 -0.96 -4.74 7.89
C ILE A 100 0.52 -4.45 8.19
N CYS A 101 0.91 -3.17 8.31
CA CYS A 101 2.27 -2.78 8.68
C CYS A 101 2.64 -3.30 10.07
N THR A 102 1.73 -3.18 11.03
CA THR A 102 1.93 -3.68 12.40
C THR A 102 2.08 -5.20 12.40
N THR A 103 1.22 -5.92 11.68
CA THR A 103 1.32 -7.37 11.53
C THR A 103 2.65 -7.77 10.91
N HIS A 104 3.07 -7.12 9.82
CA HIS A 104 4.36 -7.38 9.18
C HIS A 104 5.52 -7.17 10.15
N TYR A 105 5.52 -6.05 10.88
CA TYR A 105 6.56 -5.76 11.87
C TYR A 105 6.61 -6.79 13.00
N ILE A 106 5.45 -7.23 13.52
CA ILE A 106 5.40 -8.25 14.57
C ILE A 106 5.94 -9.58 14.04
N LEU A 107 5.54 -10.00 12.84
CA LEU A 107 6.02 -11.24 12.24
C LEU A 107 7.55 -11.23 12.04
N GLU A 108 8.09 -10.10 11.61
CA GLU A 108 9.54 -9.93 11.41
C GLU A 108 10.30 -9.83 12.74
N LYS A 109 9.84 -9.02 13.69
CA LYS A 109 10.63 -8.67 14.89
C LYS A 109 10.31 -9.46 16.15
N VAL A 110 9.11 -10.02 16.28
CA VAL A 110 8.70 -10.74 17.50
C VAL A 110 8.76 -12.24 17.29
N ILE A 111 8.31 -12.71 16.13
CA ILE A 111 8.16 -14.15 15.86
C ILE A 111 9.36 -14.69 15.07
N ASP A 112 10.15 -13.83 14.43
CA ASP A 112 11.33 -14.20 13.62
C ASP A 112 11.00 -15.27 12.56
N VAL A 113 9.83 -15.11 11.91
CA VAL A 113 9.33 -16.04 10.88
C VAL A 113 9.83 -15.64 9.49
N ILE A 114 10.23 -14.38 9.31
CA ILE A 114 10.62 -13.76 8.02
C ILE A 114 11.95 -13.05 8.19
#